data_AF-A0A3D2TRB1-F1
#
_entry.id   AF-A0A3D2TRB1-F1
#
_cell.length_a   1.000
_cell.length_b   1.000
_cell.length_c   1.000
_cell.angle_alpha   90.00
_cell.angle_beta   90.00
_cell.angle_gamma   90.00
#
_symmetry.space_group_name_H-M   'P 1'
#
loop_
_entity.id
_entity.type
_entity.pdbx_description
1 polymer ?
#
loop_
_entity_poly.entity_id
_entity_poly.type
_entity_poly.pdbx_seq_one_letter_code
_entity_poly.pdbx_strand_id
1 'polypeptide(L)'
;MGISAKDVKALREKTGVGMMECKKALVEAEGDMDKAIDFLRERGLAAAQKKATRIAAEGVVLPYYDSESKKGVVLEVNSETDFVAKNEKFMNFVEGVAKTIIATDPADVEALKEEKFNGTDRTVTETLNDLVLSIGENMKVRRFDRMEGIVSTYIHAGGSVGVMVGFDVADESKAATDEFNAMGKNVAMQIAAMNPEYLSSADISADEMDKMHSITVDSALNMPASLPIPILSKLIDEAMNEKKWSDDDTTVYQGLDQKQRKNFANFISKEAMETLAEIAVSHKDEICDNKIFVGLVKGRLSKQIKEICLLEQDFVRSDLFQGSVGGYIESVAKALGTEIKANGFIRMMKGDGLEKREENFAEEIAKQING
;
A
#
# COMPACT_ATOMS: atom_id res chain seq x y z
N MET A 1 34.62 -18.28 -41.39
CA MET A 1 34.21 -19.55 -40.76
C MET A 1 32.78 -19.39 -40.28
N GLY A 2 31.94 -20.43 -40.42
CA GLY A 2 30.53 -20.31 -40.03
C GLY A 2 30.36 -20.26 -38.50
N ILE A 3 29.47 -19.39 -38.03
CA ILE A 3 29.06 -19.27 -36.63
C ILE A 3 28.49 -20.62 -36.18
N SER A 4 29.11 -21.28 -35.20
CA SER A 4 28.67 -22.61 -34.78
C SER A 4 27.48 -22.51 -33.82
N ALA A 5 26.64 -23.54 -33.80
CA ALA A 5 25.54 -23.64 -32.84
C ALA A 5 26.03 -23.65 -31.38
N LYS A 6 27.26 -24.14 -31.14
CA LYS A 6 27.89 -24.15 -29.82
C LYS A 6 28.22 -22.73 -29.37
N ASP A 7 28.72 -21.88 -30.26
CA ASP A 7 29.06 -20.49 -29.94
C ASP A 7 27.80 -19.67 -29.64
N VAL A 8 26.74 -19.87 -30.43
CA VAL A 8 25.43 -19.23 -30.17
C VAL A 8 24.86 -19.67 -28.82
N LYS A 9 24.94 -20.97 -28.49
CA LYS A 9 24.50 -21.51 -27.20
C LYS A 9 25.31 -20.90 -26.04
N ALA A 10 26.63 -20.81 -26.17
CA ALA A 10 27.49 -20.22 -25.15
C ALA A 10 27.19 -18.73 -24.91
N LEU A 11 26.97 -17.95 -25.98
CA LEU A 11 26.58 -16.55 -25.84
C LEU A 11 25.21 -16.40 -25.17
N ARG A 12 24.24 -17.26 -25.53
CA ARG A 12 22.92 -17.29 -24.88
C ARG A 12 23.00 -17.65 -23.41
N GLU A 13 23.85 -18.61 -23.03
CA GLU A 13 24.05 -18.98 -21.62
C GLU A 13 24.65 -17.83 -20.81
N LYS A 14 25.58 -17.07 -21.41
CA LYS A 14 26.20 -15.90 -20.76
C LYS A 14 25.25 -14.70 -20.62
N THR A 15 24.47 -14.41 -21.66
CA THR A 15 23.69 -13.16 -21.75
C THR A 15 22.20 -13.35 -21.43
N GLY A 16 21.72 -14.59 -21.51
CA GLY A 16 20.30 -14.90 -21.38
C GLY A 16 19.43 -14.41 -22.55
N VAL A 17 20.02 -13.85 -23.61
CA VAL A 17 19.30 -13.30 -24.77
C VAL A 17 18.79 -14.42 -25.69
N GLY A 18 17.71 -14.16 -26.43
CA GLY A 18 17.13 -15.11 -27.38
C GLY A 18 18.12 -15.66 -28.41
N MET A 19 17.94 -16.93 -28.81
CA MET A 19 18.89 -17.66 -29.67
C MET A 19 19.20 -16.95 -30.99
N MET A 20 18.17 -16.39 -31.64
CA MET A 20 18.35 -15.71 -32.92
C MET A 20 19.09 -14.39 -32.79
N GLU A 21 18.86 -13.64 -31.70
CA GLU A 21 19.60 -12.41 -31.43
C GLU A 21 21.06 -12.70 -31.08
N CYS A 22 21.35 -13.76 -30.32
CA CYS A 22 22.72 -14.23 -30.10
C CYS A 22 23.42 -14.62 -31.42
N LYS A 23 22.71 -15.30 -32.32
CA LYS A 23 23.26 -15.65 -33.63
C LYS A 23 23.56 -14.41 -34.47
N LYS A 24 22.64 -13.42 -34.51
CA LYS A 24 22.85 -12.15 -35.22
C LYS A 24 24.04 -11.39 -34.64
N ALA A 25 24.13 -11.29 -33.31
CA ALA A 25 25.23 -10.61 -32.63
C ALA A 25 26.59 -11.23 -32.99
N LEU A 26 26.69 -12.57 -32.97
CA LEU A 26 27.92 -13.24 -33.39
C LEU A 26 28.21 -13.01 -34.88
N VAL A 27 27.19 -12.98 -35.75
CA VAL A 27 27.38 -12.70 -37.19
C VAL A 27 27.96 -11.31 -37.40
N GLU A 28 27.38 -10.29 -36.75
CA GLU A 28 27.85 -8.91 -36.82
C GLU A 28 29.26 -8.74 -36.23
N ALA A 29 29.55 -9.50 -35.17
CA ALA A 29 30.84 -9.52 -34.52
C ALA A 29 31.87 -10.44 -35.21
N GLU A 30 31.56 -11.01 -36.39
CA GLU A 30 32.42 -11.95 -37.10
C GLU A 30 32.90 -13.16 -36.26
N GLY A 31 32.08 -13.57 -35.29
CA GLY A 31 32.34 -14.66 -34.35
C GLY A 31 33.10 -14.25 -33.08
N ASP A 32 33.46 -12.98 -32.92
CA ASP A 32 34.08 -12.44 -31.71
C ASP A 32 33.05 -12.35 -30.57
N MET A 33 33.32 -13.05 -29.47
CA MET A 33 32.39 -13.17 -28.35
C MET A 33 32.21 -11.85 -27.58
N ASP A 34 33.28 -11.09 -27.40
CA ASP A 34 33.25 -9.86 -26.59
C ASP A 34 32.55 -8.75 -27.39
N LYS A 35 32.87 -8.63 -28.69
CA LYS A 35 32.15 -7.72 -29.58
C LYS A 35 30.68 -8.10 -29.73
N ALA A 36 30.34 -9.40 -29.74
CA ALA A 36 28.96 -9.83 -29.77
C ALA A 36 28.20 -9.43 -28.48
N ILE A 37 28.86 -9.45 -27.33
CA ILE A 37 28.29 -8.96 -26.07
C ILE A 37 28.06 -7.44 -26.16
N ASP A 38 29.03 -6.68 -26.64
CA ASP A 38 28.87 -5.22 -26.80
C ASP A 38 27.75 -4.87 -27.77
N PHE A 39 27.63 -5.59 -28.89
CA PHE A 39 26.50 -5.47 -29.80
C PHE A 39 25.16 -5.73 -29.09
N LEU A 40 25.07 -6.78 -28.25
CA LEU A 40 23.86 -7.07 -27.49
C LEU A 40 23.53 -5.96 -26.48
N ARG A 41 24.52 -5.31 -25.88
CA ARG A 41 24.31 -4.18 -24.95
C ARG A 41 23.69 -2.97 -25.68
N GLU A 42 24.23 -2.60 -26.84
CA GLU A 42 23.64 -1.56 -27.69
C GLU A 42 22.20 -1.90 -28.09
N ARG A 43 21.97 -3.18 -28.43
CA ARG A 43 20.63 -3.69 -28.73
C ARG A 43 19.68 -3.61 -27.54
N GLY A 44 20.17 -3.79 -26.32
CA GLY A 44 19.41 -3.70 -25.08
C GLY A 44 18.93 -2.28 -24.82
N LEU A 45 19.81 -1.29 -24.94
CA LEU A 45 19.44 0.12 -24.86
C LEU A 45 18.34 0.48 -25.86
N ALA A 46 18.52 0.10 -27.13
CA ALA A 46 17.52 0.35 -28.17
C ALA A 46 16.20 -0.39 -27.91
N ALA A 47 16.26 -1.61 -27.35
CA ALA A 47 15.08 -2.39 -26.99
C ALA A 47 14.30 -1.77 -25.83
N ALA A 48 14.99 -1.20 -24.83
CA ALA A 48 14.39 -0.48 -23.72
C ALA A 48 13.73 0.81 -24.18
N GLN A 49 14.42 1.65 -24.96
CA GLN A 49 13.85 2.88 -25.53
C GLN A 49 12.58 2.62 -26.34
N LYS A 50 12.57 1.56 -27.17
CA LYS A 50 11.40 1.19 -27.98
C LYS A 50 10.21 0.73 -27.13
N LYS A 51 10.46 0.15 -25.96
CA LYS A 51 9.40 -0.40 -25.08
C LYS A 51 8.98 0.55 -23.96
N ALA A 52 9.73 1.62 -23.71
CA ALA A 52 9.49 2.55 -22.61
C ALA A 52 8.08 3.16 -22.60
N THR A 53 7.44 3.32 -23.77
CA THR A 53 6.08 3.85 -23.89
C THR A 53 4.97 2.83 -23.57
N ARG A 54 5.32 1.55 -23.38
CA ARG A 54 4.34 0.51 -23.03
C ARG A 54 4.00 0.59 -21.56
N ILE A 55 2.74 0.35 -21.23
CA ILE A 55 2.26 0.40 -19.85
C ILE A 55 2.88 -0.76 -19.07
N ALA A 56 3.66 -0.44 -18.04
CA ALA A 56 4.18 -1.39 -17.07
C ALA A 56 3.52 -1.10 -15.71
N ALA A 57 2.36 -1.72 -15.48
CA ALA A 57 1.56 -1.57 -14.26
C ALA A 57 1.60 -2.83 -13.35
N GLU A 58 2.18 -3.91 -13.84
CA GLU A 58 2.48 -5.12 -13.07
C GLU A 58 3.88 -5.04 -12.44
N GLY A 59 4.43 -6.15 -11.95
CA GLY A 59 5.74 -6.23 -11.30
C GLY A 59 5.67 -6.61 -9.82
N VAL A 60 6.63 -6.10 -9.03
CA VAL A 60 6.81 -6.48 -7.63
C VAL A 60 7.16 -5.26 -6.75
N VAL A 61 6.60 -5.24 -5.55
CA VAL A 61 7.10 -4.45 -4.43
C VAL A 61 7.89 -5.38 -3.52
N LEU A 62 9.18 -5.08 -3.35
CA LEU A 62 10.08 -5.84 -2.50
C LEU A 62 10.53 -4.98 -1.30
N PRO A 63 10.16 -5.35 -0.06
CA PRO A 63 10.87 -4.89 1.12
C PRO A 63 12.07 -5.80 1.39
N TYR A 64 13.23 -5.20 1.62
CA TYR A 64 14.50 -5.88 1.88
C TYR A 64 15.18 -5.21 3.08
N TYR A 65 15.73 -6.01 3.99
CA TYR A 65 16.47 -5.52 5.15
C TYR A 65 17.84 -6.18 5.20
N ASP A 66 18.88 -5.35 5.31
CA ASP A 66 20.22 -5.79 5.60
C ASP A 66 20.51 -5.59 7.09
N SER A 67 20.61 -6.70 7.82
CA SER A 67 20.85 -6.67 9.27
C SER A 67 22.26 -6.26 9.65
N GLU A 68 23.24 -6.38 8.74
CA GLU A 68 24.63 -5.98 9.02
C GLU A 68 24.75 -4.45 9.03
N SER A 69 24.22 -3.77 8.01
CA SER A 69 24.20 -2.31 7.94
C SER A 69 23.04 -1.67 8.71
N LYS A 70 22.06 -2.46 9.17
CA LYS A 70 20.81 -2.00 9.79
C LYS A 70 20.06 -1.00 8.89
N LYS A 71 19.93 -1.36 7.61
CA LYS A 71 19.23 -0.56 6.61
C LYS A 71 18.16 -1.40 5.91
N GLY A 72 16.96 -0.86 5.86
CA GLY A 72 15.83 -1.37 5.10
C GLY A 72 15.58 -0.53 3.86
N VAL A 73 15.18 -1.19 2.78
CA VAL A 73 14.66 -0.57 1.55
C VAL A 73 13.39 -1.27 1.12
N VAL A 74 12.37 -0.51 0.74
CA VAL A 74 11.22 -1.02 0.00
C VAL A 74 11.24 -0.38 -1.38
N LEU A 75 11.18 -1.19 -2.43
CA LEU A 75 11.22 -0.71 -3.81
C LEU A 75 10.11 -1.34 -4.65
N GLU A 76 9.62 -0.58 -5.62
CA GLU A 76 8.69 -1.04 -6.63
C GLU A 76 9.40 -1.11 -7.98
N VAL A 77 9.44 -2.31 -8.57
CA VAL A 77 9.93 -2.52 -9.94
C VAL A 77 8.76 -3.06 -10.76
N ASN A 78 8.40 -2.35 -11.82
CA ASN A 78 7.28 -2.72 -12.66
C ASN A 78 7.69 -3.52 -13.89
N SER A 79 6.75 -4.31 -14.39
CA SER A 79 6.78 -5.04 -15.67
C SER A 79 5.44 -4.86 -16.42
N GLU A 80 5.37 -5.31 -17.67
CA GLU A 80 4.11 -5.31 -18.44
C GLU A 80 3.15 -6.37 -17.89
N THR A 81 3.65 -7.57 -17.58
CA THR A 81 2.85 -8.72 -17.12
C THR A 81 3.21 -9.20 -15.71
N ASP A 82 2.28 -9.92 -15.07
CA ASP A 82 2.48 -10.56 -13.77
C ASP A 82 3.37 -11.80 -13.84
N PHE A 83 3.52 -12.41 -15.02
CA PHE A 83 4.43 -13.54 -15.25
C PHE A 83 5.89 -13.14 -15.02
N VAL A 84 6.27 -11.92 -15.42
CA VAL A 84 7.63 -11.40 -15.19
C VAL A 84 7.92 -11.20 -13.70
N ALA A 85 6.93 -10.82 -12.89
CA ALA A 85 7.09 -10.66 -11.44
C ALA A 85 7.47 -11.96 -10.71
N LYS A 86 7.27 -13.12 -11.34
CA LYS A 86 7.66 -14.45 -10.81
C LYS A 86 8.92 -14.99 -11.49
N ASN A 87 9.50 -14.26 -12.44
CA ASN A 87 10.68 -14.69 -13.18
C ASN A 87 11.95 -14.52 -12.32
N GLU A 88 12.79 -15.55 -12.27
CA GLU A 88 14.00 -15.56 -11.45
C GLU A 88 14.99 -14.44 -11.83
N LYS A 89 15.19 -14.17 -13.13
CA LYS A 89 16.11 -13.09 -13.55
C LYS A 89 15.59 -11.72 -13.13
N PHE A 90 14.28 -11.53 -13.21
CA PHE A 90 13.63 -10.31 -12.74
C PHE A 90 13.81 -10.15 -11.23
N MET A 91 13.48 -11.18 -10.43
CA MET A 91 13.64 -11.12 -8.98
C MET A 91 15.10 -10.90 -8.55
N ASN A 92 16.07 -11.54 -9.22
CA ASN A 92 17.49 -11.30 -8.99
C ASN A 92 17.89 -9.85 -9.29
N PHE A 93 17.33 -9.24 -10.35
CA PHE A 93 17.52 -7.82 -10.62
C PHE A 93 16.93 -6.96 -9.50
N VAL A 94 15.69 -7.21 -9.07
CA VAL A 94 15.03 -6.44 -8.00
C VAL A 94 15.82 -6.50 -6.70
N GLU A 95 16.26 -7.69 -6.28
CA GLU A 95 17.11 -7.85 -5.09
C GLU A 95 18.47 -7.15 -5.24
N GLY A 96 19.08 -7.21 -6.43
CA GLY A 96 20.33 -6.50 -6.69
C GLY A 96 20.17 -4.99 -6.65
N VAL A 97 19.04 -4.45 -7.11
CA VAL A 97 18.71 -3.03 -6.95
C VAL A 97 18.55 -2.68 -5.47
N ALA A 98 17.85 -3.50 -4.68
CA ALA A 98 17.72 -3.30 -3.25
C ALA A 98 19.08 -3.19 -2.55
N LYS A 99 19.99 -4.12 -2.84
CA LYS A 99 21.37 -4.12 -2.32
C LYS A 99 22.17 -2.91 -2.80
N THR A 100 21.99 -2.49 -4.05
CA THR A 100 22.61 -1.29 -4.60
C THR A 100 22.16 -0.05 -3.82
N ILE A 101 20.85 0.12 -3.60
CA ILE A 101 20.29 1.24 -2.83
C ILE A 101 20.88 1.30 -1.42
N ILE A 102 20.98 0.16 -0.72
CA ILE A 102 21.56 0.11 0.62
C ILE A 102 23.05 0.49 0.61
N ALA A 103 23.80 0.02 -0.39
CA ALA A 103 25.24 0.23 -0.47
C ALA A 103 25.63 1.65 -0.89
N THR A 104 24.85 2.29 -1.77
CA THR A 104 25.23 3.58 -2.39
C THR A 104 24.38 4.76 -1.92
N ASP A 105 23.28 4.51 -1.21
CA ASP A 105 22.39 5.52 -0.63
C ASP A 105 21.95 6.63 -1.62
N PRO A 106 21.48 6.29 -2.84
CA PRO A 106 21.15 7.27 -3.87
C PRO A 106 20.00 8.18 -3.43
N ALA A 107 20.02 9.47 -3.82
CA ALA A 107 18.98 10.42 -3.41
C ALA A 107 17.57 10.02 -3.88
N ASP A 108 17.47 9.53 -5.10
CA ASP A 108 16.22 9.16 -5.76
C ASP A 108 16.47 8.12 -6.88
N VAL A 109 15.43 7.79 -7.64
CA VAL A 109 15.50 6.84 -8.77
C VAL A 109 16.40 7.34 -9.90
N GLU A 110 16.50 8.66 -10.12
CA GLU A 110 17.36 9.20 -11.17
C GLU A 110 18.84 9.05 -10.80
N ALA A 111 19.21 9.30 -9.54
CA ALA A 111 20.55 9.02 -9.04
C ALA A 111 20.87 7.51 -9.12
N LEU A 112 19.92 6.66 -8.71
CA LEU A 112 20.07 5.20 -8.72
C LEU A 112 20.40 4.62 -10.11
N LYS A 113 19.89 5.24 -11.18
CA LYS A 113 20.12 4.76 -12.56
C LYS A 113 21.59 4.67 -12.94
N GLU A 114 22.41 5.57 -12.43
CA GLU A 114 23.84 5.69 -12.73
C GLU A 114 24.72 4.90 -11.75
N GLU A 115 24.15 4.43 -10.64
CA GLU A 115 24.88 3.63 -9.65
C GLU A 115 25.30 2.28 -10.21
N LYS A 116 26.46 1.79 -9.77
CA LYS A 116 26.93 0.44 -10.11
C LYS A 116 26.00 -0.60 -9.49
N PHE A 117 25.42 -1.46 -10.33
CA PHE A 117 24.59 -2.57 -9.90
C PHE A 117 25.41 -3.54 -9.06
N ASN A 118 24.89 -3.88 -7.88
CA ASN A 118 25.57 -4.65 -6.86
C ASN A 118 26.28 -5.90 -7.41
N GLY A 119 27.60 -6.00 -7.11
CA GLY A 119 28.44 -7.11 -7.54
C GLY A 119 28.92 -7.03 -9.00
N THR A 120 28.72 -5.89 -9.67
CA THR A 120 29.12 -5.69 -11.07
C THR A 120 29.68 -4.28 -11.30
N ASP A 121 30.38 -4.08 -12.42
CA ASP A 121 30.82 -2.75 -12.88
C ASP A 121 29.79 -2.02 -13.76
N ARG A 122 28.65 -2.67 -14.06
CA ARG A 122 27.58 -2.14 -14.89
C ARG A 122 26.67 -1.25 -14.05
N THR A 123 26.05 -0.24 -14.65
CA THR A 123 25.06 0.57 -13.92
C THR A 123 23.72 -0.16 -13.77
N VAL A 124 22.87 0.29 -12.85
CA VAL A 124 21.49 -0.21 -12.70
C VAL A 124 20.72 -0.12 -14.03
N THR A 125 20.86 1.01 -14.74
CA THR A 125 20.19 1.20 -16.05
C THR A 125 20.70 0.25 -17.11
N GLU A 126 22.01 0.04 -17.17
CA GLU A 126 22.63 -0.89 -18.09
C GLU A 126 22.15 -2.33 -17.86
N THR A 127 22.12 -2.78 -16.60
CA THR A 127 21.61 -4.11 -16.24
C THR A 127 20.11 -4.23 -16.53
N LEU A 128 19.31 -3.19 -16.29
CA LEU A 128 17.89 -3.17 -16.65
C LEU A 128 17.68 -3.31 -18.17
N ASN A 129 18.48 -2.63 -18.98
CA ASN A 129 18.40 -2.70 -20.44
C ASN A 129 18.72 -4.12 -20.97
N ASP A 130 19.73 -4.78 -20.39
CA ASP A 130 20.06 -6.16 -20.69
C ASP A 130 18.89 -7.11 -20.34
N LEU A 131 18.23 -6.85 -19.21
CA LEU A 131 17.06 -7.61 -18.78
C LEU A 131 15.86 -7.39 -19.72
N VAL A 132 15.60 -6.16 -20.16
CA VAL A 132 14.57 -5.83 -21.17
C VAL A 132 14.82 -6.55 -22.49
N LEU A 133 16.08 -6.69 -22.91
CA LEU A 133 16.42 -7.47 -24.10
C LEU A 133 16.19 -8.97 -23.90
N SER A 134 16.53 -9.50 -22.72
CA SER A 134 16.41 -10.92 -22.40
C SER A 134 14.94 -11.36 -22.24
N ILE A 135 14.13 -10.57 -21.53
CA ILE A 135 12.72 -10.89 -21.22
C ILE A 135 11.79 -10.42 -22.35
N GLY A 136 12.06 -9.24 -22.94
CA GLY A 136 11.25 -8.70 -24.02
C GLY A 136 10.06 -7.84 -23.58
N GLU A 137 9.99 -7.45 -22.30
CA GLU A 137 8.97 -6.53 -21.76
C GLU A 137 9.59 -5.21 -21.31
N ASN A 138 8.78 -4.15 -21.29
CA ASN A 138 9.09 -2.92 -20.59
C ASN A 138 9.20 -3.19 -19.08
N MET A 139 10.27 -2.70 -18.48
CA MET A 139 10.50 -2.80 -17.05
C MET A 139 11.09 -1.48 -16.55
N LYS A 140 10.74 -1.10 -15.33
CA LYS A 140 11.24 0.14 -14.70
C LYS A 140 11.38 -0.02 -13.20
N VAL A 141 12.47 0.52 -12.65
CA VAL A 141 12.52 0.83 -11.21
C VAL A 141 11.69 2.10 -11.03
N ARG A 142 10.59 2.02 -10.28
CA ARG A 142 9.60 3.11 -10.23
C ARG A 142 9.82 4.05 -9.05
N ARG A 143 10.04 3.48 -7.87
CA ARG A 143 10.23 4.21 -6.61
C ARG A 143 10.87 3.30 -5.58
N PHE A 144 11.49 3.91 -4.59
CA PHE A 144 11.94 3.24 -3.39
C PHE A 144 11.85 4.20 -2.21
N ASP A 145 11.74 3.64 -1.01
CA ASP A 145 11.92 4.33 0.26
C ASP A 145 12.84 3.51 1.17
N ARG A 146 13.43 4.17 2.16
CA ARG A 146 14.41 3.59 3.07
C ARG A 146 14.00 3.78 4.52
N MET A 147 14.55 2.92 5.38
CA MET A 147 14.45 3.03 6.83
C MET A 147 15.77 2.56 7.45
N GLU A 148 16.25 3.26 8.47
CA GLU A 148 17.45 2.86 9.21
C GLU A 148 17.07 2.22 10.55
N GLY A 149 17.99 1.46 11.14
CA GLY A 149 17.81 0.79 12.42
C GLY A 149 17.26 -0.63 12.28
N ILE A 150 16.57 -1.10 13.32
CA ILE A 150 16.01 -2.45 13.36
C ILE A 150 14.70 -2.45 12.58
N VAL A 151 14.67 -3.16 11.45
CA VAL A 151 13.51 -3.19 10.55
C VAL A 151 12.99 -4.62 10.41
N SER A 152 11.67 -4.77 10.49
CA SER A 152 10.98 -5.98 10.05
C SER A 152 10.29 -5.75 8.71
N THR A 153 10.40 -6.72 7.82
CA THR A 153 9.82 -6.66 6.47
C THR A 153 8.71 -7.69 6.28
N TYR A 154 7.69 -7.35 5.49
CA TYR A 154 6.68 -8.32 5.07
C TYR A 154 6.26 -8.09 3.63
N ILE A 155 6.19 -9.18 2.86
CA ILE A 155 5.70 -9.20 1.49
C ILE A 155 4.36 -9.93 1.45
N HIS A 156 3.35 -9.31 0.85
CA HIS A 156 2.01 -9.88 0.71
C HIS A 156 1.69 -10.20 -0.76
N ALA A 157 0.97 -11.30 -0.98
CA ALA A 157 0.45 -11.71 -2.30
C ALA A 157 1.49 -11.61 -3.42
N GLY A 158 2.67 -12.21 -3.20
CA GLY A 158 3.75 -12.26 -4.20
C GLY A 158 4.37 -10.90 -4.55
N GLY A 159 4.30 -9.92 -3.65
CA GLY A 159 4.84 -8.56 -3.87
C GLY A 159 3.82 -7.58 -4.42
N SER A 160 2.53 -7.86 -4.27
CA SER A 160 1.49 -6.85 -4.51
C SER A 160 1.52 -5.74 -3.46
N VAL A 161 1.91 -6.08 -2.22
CA VAL A 161 2.16 -5.12 -1.14
C VAL A 161 3.48 -5.48 -0.46
N GLY A 162 4.33 -4.47 -0.23
CA GLY A 162 5.54 -4.58 0.58
C GLY A 162 5.45 -3.65 1.78
N VAL A 163 5.87 -4.13 2.94
CA VAL A 163 5.84 -3.41 4.20
C VAL A 163 7.20 -3.45 4.88
N MET A 164 7.61 -2.32 5.46
CA MET A 164 8.69 -2.22 6.44
C MET A 164 8.15 -1.60 7.73
N VAL A 165 8.63 -2.07 8.88
CA VAL A 165 8.31 -1.51 10.20
C VAL A 165 9.60 -1.35 10.98
N GLY A 166 9.85 -0.15 11.48
CA GLY A 166 11.03 0.19 12.26
C GLY A 166 10.74 0.05 13.74
N PHE A 167 11.77 -0.39 14.48
CA PHE A 167 11.68 -0.56 15.93
C PHE A 167 12.90 0.03 16.65
N ASP A 168 12.64 0.72 17.76
CA ASP A 168 13.63 1.00 18.78
C ASP A 168 13.59 -0.13 19.81
N VAL A 169 14.72 -0.82 20.01
CA VAL A 169 14.85 -1.93 20.95
C VAL A 169 15.98 -1.61 21.93
N ALA A 170 15.66 -1.50 23.22
CA ALA A 170 16.63 -1.08 24.23
C ALA A 170 17.80 -2.07 24.38
N ASP A 171 17.52 -3.37 24.35
CA ASP A 171 18.51 -4.44 24.22
C ASP A 171 18.46 -5.02 22.80
N GLU A 172 19.28 -4.48 21.90
CA GLU A 172 19.31 -4.90 20.50
C GLU A 172 19.61 -6.39 20.29
N SER A 173 20.21 -7.08 21.27
CA SER A 173 20.40 -8.54 21.17
C SER A 173 19.06 -9.30 21.09
N LYS A 174 17.97 -8.67 21.57
CA LYS A 174 16.61 -9.18 21.47
C LYS A 174 16.01 -9.05 20.07
N ALA A 175 16.53 -8.14 19.24
CA ALA A 175 16.05 -7.93 17.87
C ALA A 175 16.36 -9.10 16.92
N ALA A 176 17.17 -10.07 17.35
CA ALA A 176 17.50 -11.27 16.58
C ALA A 176 16.74 -12.52 17.07
N THR A 177 15.91 -12.44 18.12
CA THR A 177 15.21 -13.62 18.64
C THR A 177 13.98 -13.96 17.80
N ASP A 178 13.58 -15.24 17.84
CA ASP A 178 12.41 -15.72 17.12
C ASP A 178 11.12 -15.00 17.54
N GLU A 179 11.00 -14.63 18.81
CA GLU A 179 9.85 -13.89 19.33
C GLU A 179 9.77 -12.46 18.75
N PHE A 180 10.91 -11.75 18.67
CA PHE A 180 10.96 -10.45 18.03
C PHE A 180 10.64 -10.55 16.54
N ASN A 181 11.26 -11.50 15.84
CA ASN A 181 11.03 -11.74 14.42
C ASN A 181 9.57 -12.08 14.12
N ALA A 182 8.93 -12.90 14.95
CA ALA A 182 7.51 -13.22 14.84
C ALA A 182 6.63 -11.99 15.10
N MET A 183 6.92 -11.20 16.13
CA MET A 183 6.21 -9.96 16.44
C MET A 183 6.29 -8.97 15.27
N GLY A 184 7.51 -8.66 14.81
CA GLY A 184 7.73 -7.70 13.73
C GLY A 184 7.04 -8.13 12.43
N LYS A 185 7.08 -9.43 12.11
CA LYS A 185 6.32 -9.99 10.97
C LYS A 185 4.81 -9.82 11.14
N ASN A 186 4.26 -10.11 12.32
CA ASN A 186 2.82 -9.98 12.56
C ASN A 186 2.35 -8.51 12.52
N VAL A 187 3.16 -7.58 13.03
CA VAL A 187 2.88 -6.13 12.92
C VAL A 187 2.94 -5.69 11.45
N ALA A 188 3.94 -6.15 10.69
CA ALA A 188 4.03 -5.86 9.26
C ALA A 188 2.86 -6.46 8.45
N MET A 189 2.35 -7.64 8.85
CA MET A 189 1.12 -8.23 8.30
C MET A 189 -0.13 -7.40 8.62
N GLN A 190 -0.26 -6.89 9.84
CA GLN A 190 -1.33 -5.97 10.23
C GLN A 190 -1.34 -4.76 9.30
N ILE A 191 -0.20 -4.10 9.10
CA ILE A 191 -0.08 -2.92 8.23
C ILE A 191 -0.47 -3.25 6.78
N ALA A 192 -0.02 -4.40 6.27
CA ALA A 192 -0.38 -4.84 4.92
C ALA A 192 -1.90 -4.95 4.73
N ALA A 193 -2.59 -5.53 5.72
CA ALA A 193 -4.02 -5.79 5.69
C ALA A 193 -4.88 -4.56 6.00
N MET A 194 -4.49 -3.76 7.01
CA MET A 194 -5.32 -2.69 7.56
C MET A 194 -5.00 -1.31 7.00
N ASN A 195 -3.85 -1.12 6.35
CA ASN A 195 -3.43 0.14 5.74
C ASN A 195 -3.60 1.37 6.67
N PRO A 196 -2.98 1.36 7.87
CA PRO A 196 -2.96 2.54 8.72
C PRO A 196 -2.30 3.73 8.01
N GLU A 197 -2.74 4.93 8.36
CA GLU A 197 -2.19 6.20 7.87
C GLU A 197 -1.12 6.75 8.84
N TYR A 198 -1.32 6.55 10.14
CA TYR A 198 -0.45 7.04 11.20
C TYR A 198 0.10 5.89 12.03
N LEU A 199 1.27 6.10 12.66
CA LEU A 199 1.79 5.15 13.64
C LEU A 199 0.92 5.16 14.89
N SER A 200 0.61 6.35 15.41
CA SER A 200 -0.22 6.55 16.60
C SER A 200 -1.09 7.80 16.47
N SER A 201 -2.04 7.94 17.40
CA SER A 201 -2.84 9.17 17.52
C SER A 201 -2.01 10.41 17.87
N ALA A 202 -0.81 10.24 18.43
CA ALA A 202 0.11 11.34 18.71
C ALA A 202 0.76 11.93 17.44
N ASP A 203 0.72 11.19 16.33
CA ASP A 203 1.29 11.62 15.04
C ASP A 203 0.28 12.41 14.18
N ILE A 204 -0.98 12.53 14.64
CA ILE A 204 -1.99 13.34 13.97
C ILE A 204 -1.81 14.80 14.40
N SER A 205 -1.71 15.71 13.44
CA SER A 205 -1.60 17.13 13.75
C SER A 205 -2.88 17.68 14.43
N ALA A 206 -2.75 18.75 15.21
CA ALA A 206 -3.90 19.39 15.86
C ALA A 206 -4.96 19.83 14.83
N ASP A 207 -4.52 20.40 13.70
CA ASP A 207 -5.42 20.84 12.63
C ASP A 207 -6.18 19.67 11.98
N GLU A 208 -5.52 18.52 11.77
CA GLU A 208 -6.18 17.31 11.26
C GLU A 208 -7.15 16.71 12.27
N MET A 209 -6.77 16.70 13.55
CA MET A 209 -7.63 16.25 14.64
C MET A 209 -8.89 17.11 14.75
N ASP A 210 -8.74 18.45 14.69
CA ASP A 210 -9.85 19.39 14.73
C ASP A 210 -10.76 19.26 13.51
N LYS A 211 -10.16 19.07 12.32
CA LYS A 211 -10.91 18.79 11.09
C LYS A 211 -11.69 17.48 11.19
N MET A 212 -11.06 16.41 11.68
CA MET A 212 -11.68 15.11 11.89
C MET A 212 -12.83 15.21 12.90
N HIS A 213 -12.64 15.97 13.98
CA HIS A 213 -13.69 16.28 14.96
C HIS A 213 -14.86 17.02 14.31
N SER A 214 -14.59 18.10 13.56
CA SER A 214 -15.64 18.88 12.88
C SER A 214 -16.43 18.02 11.89
N ILE A 215 -15.75 17.22 11.06
CA ILE A 215 -16.40 16.30 10.11
C ILE A 215 -17.26 15.28 10.86
N THR A 216 -16.80 14.76 12.00
CA THR A 216 -17.56 13.81 12.80
C THR A 216 -18.82 14.43 13.40
N VAL A 217 -18.73 15.67 13.88
CA VAL A 217 -19.88 16.44 14.36
C VAL A 217 -20.88 16.66 13.23
N ASP A 218 -20.43 17.16 12.08
CA ASP A 218 -21.30 17.46 10.94
C ASP A 218 -21.96 16.18 10.41
N SER A 219 -21.21 15.08 10.30
CA SER A 219 -21.75 13.77 9.92
C SER A 219 -22.81 13.28 10.92
N ALA A 220 -22.61 13.48 12.22
CA ALA A 220 -23.59 13.09 13.23
C ALA A 220 -24.89 13.88 13.14
N LEU A 221 -24.81 15.19 12.94
CA LEU A 221 -25.99 16.06 12.80
C LEU A 221 -26.76 15.77 11.52
N ASN A 222 -26.04 15.45 10.42
CA ASN A 222 -26.65 15.04 9.15
C ASN A 222 -27.23 13.61 9.17
N MET A 223 -27.06 12.86 10.26
CA MET A 223 -27.67 11.54 10.45
C MET A 223 -28.52 11.50 11.75
N PRO A 224 -29.64 12.24 11.85
CA PRO A 224 -30.39 12.42 13.09
C PRO A 224 -30.82 11.10 13.76
N ALA A 225 -31.18 10.08 12.98
CA ALA A 225 -31.57 8.77 13.51
C ALA A 225 -30.45 8.08 14.33
N SER A 226 -29.20 8.51 14.16
CA SER A 226 -28.03 8.02 14.91
C SER A 226 -27.72 8.84 16.17
N LEU A 227 -28.46 9.92 16.43
CA LEU A 227 -28.28 10.76 17.59
C LEU A 227 -28.82 10.08 18.86
N PRO A 228 -28.32 10.46 20.04
CA PRO A 228 -28.84 9.93 21.30
C PRO A 228 -30.33 10.24 21.46
N ILE A 229 -31.09 9.27 21.97
CA ILE A 229 -32.57 9.34 22.07
C ILE A 229 -33.06 10.67 22.66
N PRO A 230 -32.50 11.22 23.75
CA PRO A 230 -32.99 12.49 24.31
C PRO A 230 -32.83 13.70 23.38
N ILE A 231 -31.84 13.69 22.50
CA ILE A 231 -31.62 14.75 21.51
C ILE A 231 -32.56 14.52 20.33
N LEU A 232 -32.59 13.30 19.79
CA LEU A 232 -33.46 12.92 18.68
C LEU A 232 -34.94 13.17 18.98
N SER A 233 -35.42 12.84 20.18
CA SER A 233 -36.80 13.10 20.58
C SER A 233 -37.15 14.59 20.53
N LYS A 234 -36.25 15.49 20.94
CA LYS A 234 -36.50 16.94 20.85
C LYS A 234 -36.62 17.42 19.41
N LEU A 235 -35.77 16.91 18.51
CA LEU A 235 -35.82 17.26 17.09
C LEU A 235 -37.15 16.80 16.46
N ILE A 236 -37.60 15.59 16.81
CA ILE A 236 -38.87 15.04 16.33
C ILE A 236 -40.06 15.83 16.89
N ASP A 237 -40.04 16.16 18.19
CA ASP A 237 -41.08 16.96 18.83
C ASP A 237 -41.15 18.35 18.18
N GLU A 238 -40.03 19.00 17.90
CA GLU A 238 -39.98 20.27 17.18
C GLU A 238 -40.55 20.12 15.75
N ALA A 239 -40.12 19.10 15.00
CA ALA A 239 -40.58 18.88 13.64
C ALA A 239 -42.12 18.72 13.56
N MET A 240 -42.72 18.01 14.52
CA MET A 240 -44.18 17.86 14.60
C MET A 240 -44.87 19.12 15.13
N ASN A 241 -44.37 19.73 16.21
CA ASN A 241 -45.01 20.88 16.86
C ASN A 241 -44.98 22.13 15.96
N GLU A 242 -43.88 22.32 15.23
CA GLU A 242 -43.72 23.41 14.27
C GLU A 242 -44.28 23.07 12.88
N LYS A 243 -44.89 21.89 12.71
CA LYS A 243 -45.47 21.41 11.45
C LYS A 243 -44.47 21.43 10.28
N LYS A 244 -43.20 21.12 10.57
CA LYS A 244 -42.14 20.95 9.56
C LYS A 244 -42.28 19.58 8.88
N TRP A 245 -42.81 18.58 9.57
CA TRP A 245 -43.23 17.31 8.96
C TRP A 245 -44.61 17.41 8.30
N SER A 246 -44.83 16.56 7.29
CA SER A 246 -46.14 16.39 6.69
C SER A 246 -47.14 15.75 7.68
N ASP A 247 -48.43 15.95 7.45
CA ASP A 247 -49.49 15.31 8.25
C ASP A 247 -49.41 13.77 8.13
N ASP A 248 -49.04 13.26 6.96
CA ASP A 248 -48.85 11.83 6.70
C ASP A 248 -47.69 11.27 7.53
N ASP A 249 -46.51 11.91 7.49
CA ASP A 249 -45.34 11.50 8.28
C ASP A 249 -45.60 11.58 9.79
N THR A 250 -46.29 12.63 10.23
CA THR A 250 -46.69 12.81 11.63
C THR A 250 -47.63 11.70 12.07
N THR A 251 -48.63 11.38 11.25
CA THR A 251 -49.59 10.30 11.52
C THR A 251 -48.90 8.95 11.56
N VAL A 252 -48.01 8.67 10.61
CA VAL A 252 -47.21 7.44 10.58
C VAL A 252 -46.37 7.33 11.84
N TYR A 253 -45.62 8.36 12.20
CA TYR A 253 -44.75 8.35 13.38
C TYR A 253 -45.53 8.14 14.68
N GLN A 254 -46.66 8.83 14.86
CA GLN A 254 -47.51 8.68 16.04
C GLN A 254 -48.11 7.28 16.16
N GLY A 255 -48.42 6.64 15.03
CA GLY A 255 -48.92 5.27 14.95
C GLY A 255 -47.88 4.18 15.21
N LEU A 256 -46.58 4.51 15.27
CA LEU A 256 -45.52 3.54 15.53
C LEU A 256 -45.56 3.04 16.98
N ASP A 257 -45.50 1.72 17.14
CA ASP A 257 -45.28 1.08 18.43
C ASP A 257 -43.84 1.32 18.94
N GLN A 258 -43.57 0.90 20.19
CA GLN A 258 -42.27 1.10 20.83
C GLN A 258 -41.10 0.43 20.07
N LYS A 259 -41.34 -0.70 19.41
CA LYS A 259 -40.31 -1.43 18.65
C LYS A 259 -40.06 -0.74 17.30
N GLN A 260 -41.12 -0.30 16.64
CA GLN A 260 -41.06 0.42 15.37
C GLN A 260 -40.39 1.79 15.52
N ARG A 261 -40.62 2.50 16.63
CA ARG A 261 -39.95 3.79 16.91
C ARG A 261 -38.42 3.71 16.95
N LYS A 262 -37.84 2.55 17.31
CA LYS A 262 -36.38 2.36 17.25
C LYS A 262 -35.82 2.39 15.82
N ASN A 263 -36.67 2.11 14.83
CA ASN A 263 -36.34 2.10 13.41
C ASN A 263 -37.28 3.03 12.62
N PHE A 264 -37.72 4.14 13.24
CA PHE A 264 -38.73 5.03 12.65
C PHE A 264 -38.32 5.57 11.27
N ALA A 265 -37.01 5.73 11.03
CA ALA A 265 -36.45 6.15 9.75
C ALA A 265 -36.83 5.24 8.57
N ASN A 266 -37.25 4.00 8.82
CA ASN A 266 -37.76 3.08 7.79
C ASN A 266 -39.23 3.33 7.42
N PHE A 267 -39.94 4.17 8.17
CA PHE A 267 -41.38 4.38 8.04
C PHE A 267 -41.75 5.80 7.59
N ILE A 268 -40.88 6.78 7.84
CA ILE A 268 -41.10 8.17 7.43
C ILE A 268 -40.42 8.47 6.09
N SER A 269 -40.85 9.55 5.45
CA SER A 269 -40.32 10.03 4.18
C SER A 269 -38.85 10.47 4.27
N LYS A 270 -38.20 10.55 3.11
CA LYS A 270 -36.83 11.08 3.00
C LYS A 270 -36.81 12.57 3.36
N GLU A 271 -37.85 13.30 2.97
CA GLU A 271 -38.08 14.72 3.26
C GLU A 271 -38.21 14.96 4.77
N ALA A 272 -38.92 14.08 5.49
CA ALA A 272 -39.01 14.13 6.95
C ALA A 272 -37.64 13.89 7.63
N MET A 273 -36.82 12.99 7.09
CA MET A 273 -35.45 12.77 7.58
C MET A 273 -34.51 13.95 7.28
N GLU A 274 -34.62 14.56 6.11
CA GLU A 274 -33.88 15.77 5.73
C GLU A 274 -34.27 16.94 6.63
N THR A 275 -35.55 17.10 6.91
CA THR A 275 -36.07 18.10 7.88
C THR A 275 -35.44 17.92 9.26
N LEU A 276 -35.31 16.69 9.77
CA LEU A 276 -34.64 16.44 11.04
C LEU A 276 -33.15 16.82 11.01
N ALA A 277 -32.47 16.63 9.87
CA ALA A 277 -31.07 17.00 9.72
C ALA A 277 -30.91 18.52 9.69
N GLU A 278 -31.80 19.24 9.01
CA GLU A 278 -31.83 20.70 9.01
C GLU A 278 -32.04 21.26 10.43
N ILE A 279 -32.98 20.71 11.19
CA ILE A 279 -33.20 21.10 12.60
C ILE A 279 -31.96 20.77 13.44
N ALA A 280 -31.36 19.59 13.28
CA ALA A 280 -30.15 19.24 14.02
C ALA A 280 -28.99 20.23 13.74
N VAL A 281 -28.83 20.64 12.48
CA VAL A 281 -27.81 21.62 12.08
C VAL A 281 -28.14 23.02 12.62
N SER A 282 -29.41 23.45 12.64
CA SER A 282 -29.79 24.74 13.22
C SER A 282 -29.56 24.81 14.73
N HIS A 283 -29.59 23.67 15.42
CA HIS A 283 -29.28 23.52 16.85
C HIS A 283 -27.84 23.06 17.13
N LYS A 284 -26.91 23.20 16.16
CA LYS A 284 -25.54 22.68 16.27
C LYS A 284 -24.85 23.08 17.58
N ASP A 285 -24.86 24.36 17.94
CA ASP A 285 -24.17 24.85 19.14
C ASP A 285 -24.74 24.21 20.42
N GLU A 286 -26.06 24.18 20.58
CA GLU A 286 -26.74 23.57 21.74
C GLU A 286 -26.51 22.05 21.82
N ILE A 287 -26.49 21.37 20.67
CA ILE A 287 -26.23 19.94 20.61
C ILE A 287 -24.76 19.65 20.93
N CYS A 288 -23.82 20.48 20.47
CA CYS A 288 -22.40 20.32 20.75
C CYS A 288 -22.06 20.52 22.24
N ASP A 289 -22.81 21.37 22.96
CA ASP A 289 -22.68 21.54 24.41
C ASP A 289 -23.28 20.38 25.23
N ASN A 290 -24.06 19.51 24.58
CA ASN A 290 -24.70 18.38 25.25
C ASN A 290 -23.68 17.27 25.55
N LYS A 291 -23.47 16.96 26.84
CA LYS A 291 -22.55 15.89 27.29
C LYS A 291 -22.79 14.52 26.64
N ILE A 292 -24.03 14.18 26.30
CA ILE A 292 -24.36 12.90 25.65
C ILE A 292 -23.87 12.91 24.19
N PHE A 293 -24.03 14.04 23.49
CA PHE A 293 -23.52 14.21 22.15
C PHE A 293 -21.99 14.23 22.12
N VAL A 294 -21.34 14.96 23.06
CA VAL A 294 -19.89 14.95 23.24
C VAL A 294 -19.36 13.52 23.42
N GLY A 295 -20.05 12.70 24.24
CA GLY A 295 -19.72 11.28 24.41
C GLY A 295 -19.84 10.47 23.12
N LEU A 296 -20.89 10.72 22.32
CA LEU A 296 -21.08 10.08 21.02
C LEU A 296 -19.97 10.45 20.03
N VAL A 297 -19.63 11.73 19.91
CA VAL A 297 -18.57 12.22 19.02
C VAL A 297 -17.22 11.64 19.44
N LYS A 298 -16.90 11.66 20.73
CA LYS A 298 -15.68 11.03 21.28
C LYS A 298 -15.61 9.53 20.93
N GLY A 299 -16.72 8.80 21.04
CA GLY A 299 -16.78 7.39 20.67
C GLY A 299 -16.52 7.14 19.18
N ARG A 300 -17.12 7.97 18.30
CA ARG A 300 -16.89 7.90 16.84
C ARG A 300 -15.45 8.23 16.48
N LEU A 301 -14.88 9.28 17.04
CA LEU A 301 -13.48 9.66 16.85
C LEU A 301 -12.53 8.57 17.33
N SER A 302 -12.78 7.99 18.52
CA SER A 302 -11.97 6.88 19.01
C SER A 302 -12.00 5.68 18.05
N LYS A 303 -13.14 5.40 17.41
CA LYS A 303 -13.23 4.35 16.40
C LYS A 303 -12.42 4.70 15.15
N GLN A 304 -12.54 5.93 14.66
CA GLN A 304 -11.76 6.39 13.50
C GLN A 304 -10.25 6.34 13.77
N ILE A 305 -9.81 6.78 14.95
CA ILE A 305 -8.40 6.67 15.38
C ILE A 305 -7.94 5.20 15.35
N LYS A 306 -8.76 4.27 15.87
CA LYS A 306 -8.46 2.83 15.79
C LYS A 306 -8.44 2.27 14.37
N GLU A 307 -9.00 2.95 13.38
CA GLU A 307 -8.94 2.53 11.98
C GLU A 307 -7.66 3.04 11.32
N ILE A 308 -7.28 4.29 11.59
CA ILE A 308 -6.17 4.97 10.89
C ILE A 308 -4.81 4.94 11.62
N CYS A 309 -4.76 4.67 12.92
CA CYS A 309 -3.52 4.64 13.70
C CYS A 309 -3.11 3.19 14.04
N LEU A 310 -1.91 2.78 13.63
CA LEU A 310 -1.42 1.42 13.79
C LEU A 310 -1.45 0.94 15.24
N LEU A 311 -0.92 1.71 16.19
CA LEU A 311 -0.76 1.25 17.58
C LEU A 311 -2.10 1.10 18.32
N GLU A 312 -3.11 1.86 17.92
CA GLU A 312 -4.47 1.84 18.45
C GLU A 312 -5.36 0.79 17.77
N GLN A 313 -5.02 0.33 16.56
CA GLN A 313 -5.76 -0.71 15.85
C GLN A 313 -5.90 -1.96 16.71
N ASP A 314 -7.09 -2.56 16.65
CA ASP A 314 -7.30 -3.89 17.21
C ASP A 314 -6.46 -4.90 16.38
N PHE A 315 -5.73 -5.77 17.08
CA PHE A 315 -4.80 -6.70 16.44
C PHE A 315 -5.56 -7.85 15.76
N VAL A 316 -5.36 -8.04 14.45
CA VAL A 316 -6.14 -8.98 13.64
C VAL A 316 -5.92 -10.45 14.02
N ARG A 317 -4.74 -10.78 14.55
CA ARG A 317 -4.37 -12.12 15.03
C ARG A 317 -4.79 -12.30 16.49
N SER A 318 -6.10 -12.25 16.73
CA SER A 318 -6.69 -12.44 18.06
C SER A 318 -6.42 -13.83 18.66
N ASP A 319 -6.01 -14.80 17.84
CA ASP A 319 -5.48 -16.10 18.26
C ASP A 319 -4.13 -16.00 18.99
N LEU A 320 -3.38 -14.92 18.76
CA LEU A 320 -2.09 -14.66 19.40
C LEU A 320 -2.21 -13.65 20.54
N PHE A 321 -3.01 -12.59 20.38
CA PHE A 321 -3.16 -11.53 21.37
C PHE A 321 -4.51 -10.83 21.25
N GLN A 322 -5.19 -10.63 22.37
CA GLN A 322 -6.43 -9.87 22.44
C GLN A 322 -6.15 -8.44 22.93
N GLY A 323 -6.27 -7.47 22.05
CA GLY A 323 -6.04 -6.05 22.34
C GLY A 323 -5.57 -5.29 21.11
N SER A 324 -4.90 -4.16 21.33
CA SER A 324 -4.33 -3.37 20.23
C SER A 324 -2.98 -3.88 19.77
N VAL A 325 -2.52 -3.41 18.61
CA VAL A 325 -1.17 -3.67 18.09
C VAL A 325 -0.10 -3.18 19.08
N GLY A 326 -0.27 -1.99 19.65
CA GLY A 326 0.63 -1.47 20.69
C GLY A 326 0.70 -2.41 21.90
N GLY A 327 -0.44 -2.91 22.38
CA GLY A 327 -0.49 -3.89 23.46
C GLY A 327 0.20 -5.21 23.10
N TYR A 328 0.12 -5.65 21.84
CA TYR A 328 0.84 -6.83 21.38
C TYR A 328 2.36 -6.63 21.44
N ILE A 329 2.86 -5.50 20.94
CA ILE A 329 4.29 -5.14 21.00
C ILE A 329 4.78 -5.11 22.46
N GLU A 330 4.04 -4.45 23.35
CA GLU A 330 4.35 -4.38 24.79
C GLU A 330 4.38 -5.77 25.45
N SER A 331 3.46 -6.65 25.07
CA SER A 331 3.41 -8.01 25.61
C SER A 331 4.66 -8.82 25.26
N VAL A 332 5.17 -8.67 24.03
CA VAL A 332 6.40 -9.32 23.56
C VAL A 332 7.63 -8.68 24.19
N ALA A 333 7.67 -7.34 24.29
CA ALA A 333 8.74 -6.61 24.97
C ALA A 333 8.91 -7.10 26.42
N LYS A 334 7.80 -7.26 27.16
CA LYS A 334 7.78 -7.80 28.51
C LYS A 334 8.30 -9.24 28.58
N ALA A 335 7.92 -10.09 27.62
CA ALA A 335 8.39 -11.48 27.57
C ALA A 335 9.90 -11.57 27.31
N LEU A 336 10.44 -10.66 26.49
CA LEU A 336 11.87 -10.58 26.18
C LEU A 336 12.70 -9.86 27.24
N GLY A 337 12.06 -9.18 28.20
CA GLY A 337 12.73 -8.42 29.25
C GLY A 337 13.43 -7.17 28.74
N THR A 338 12.89 -6.55 27.68
CA THR A 338 13.42 -5.30 27.07
C THR A 338 12.29 -4.31 26.82
N GLU A 339 12.64 -3.08 26.46
CA GLU A 339 11.72 -2.11 25.86
C GLU A 339 11.77 -2.25 24.33
N ILE A 340 10.60 -2.24 23.69
CA ILE A 340 10.42 -2.24 22.23
C ILE A 340 9.39 -1.16 21.90
N LYS A 341 9.72 -0.27 20.98
CA LYS A 341 8.78 0.70 20.40
C LYS A 341 8.81 0.59 18.89
N ALA A 342 7.65 0.55 18.24
CA ALA A 342 7.61 0.83 16.81
C ALA A 342 7.87 2.32 16.61
N ASN A 343 8.75 2.69 15.67
CA ASN A 343 9.17 4.08 15.43
C ASN A 343 8.74 4.60 14.04
N GLY A 344 8.18 3.74 13.20
CA GLY A 344 7.64 4.11 11.90
C GLY A 344 7.30 2.89 11.06
N PHE A 345 6.60 3.10 9.96
CA PHE A 345 6.36 2.08 8.96
C PHE A 345 6.29 2.67 7.55
N ILE A 346 6.54 1.83 6.55
CA ILE A 346 6.35 2.17 5.14
C ILE A 346 5.57 1.04 4.51
N ARG A 347 4.52 1.39 3.76
CA ARG A 347 3.69 0.45 3.00
C ARG A 347 3.62 0.91 1.56
N MET A 348 4.05 0.06 0.64
CA MET A 348 3.93 0.29 -0.79
C MET A 348 3.01 -0.75 -1.42
N MET A 349 2.14 -0.30 -2.33
CA MET A 349 1.32 -1.17 -3.16
C MET A 349 1.73 -1.05 -4.63
N LYS A 350 1.88 -2.20 -5.28
CA LYS A 350 2.21 -2.29 -6.70
C LYS A 350 1.17 -1.54 -7.54
N GLY A 351 1.65 -0.69 -8.45
CA GLY A 351 0.81 0.03 -9.40
C GLY A 351 -0.08 1.10 -8.76
N ASP A 352 0.08 1.40 -7.47
CA ASP A 352 -0.64 2.47 -6.82
C ASP A 352 -0.36 3.81 -7.51
N GLY A 353 -1.40 4.53 -7.94
CA GLY A 353 -1.29 5.74 -8.76
C GLY A 353 -0.97 5.53 -10.26
N LEU A 354 -0.99 4.30 -10.78
CA LEU A 354 -0.90 4.04 -12.23
C LEU A 354 -2.29 3.75 -12.83
N GLU A 355 -2.53 4.27 -14.04
CA GLU A 355 -3.66 3.83 -14.85
C GLU A 355 -3.49 2.35 -15.22
N LYS A 356 -4.48 1.53 -14.88
CA LYS A 356 -4.53 0.14 -15.31
C LYS A 356 -5.12 0.05 -16.70
N ARG A 357 -4.46 -0.70 -17.58
CA ARG A 357 -4.98 -0.98 -18.91
C ARG A 357 -6.13 -1.98 -18.80
N GLU A 358 -7.34 -1.59 -19.19
CA GLU A 358 -8.43 -2.55 -19.44
C GLU A 358 -8.24 -3.14 -20.84
N GLU A 359 -7.89 -4.43 -20.92
CA GLU A 359 -7.81 -5.14 -22.19
C GLU A 359 -9.09 -5.93 -22.44
N ASN A 360 -9.85 -5.55 -23.49
CA ASN A 360 -10.96 -6.34 -23.99
C ASN A 360 -10.45 -7.34 -25.03
N PHE A 361 -10.13 -8.56 -24.57
CA PHE A 361 -9.58 -9.62 -25.39
C PHE A 361 -10.47 -9.95 -26.61
N ALA A 362 -11.79 -9.81 -26.48
CA ALA A 362 -12.72 -10.04 -27.58
C ALA A 362 -12.60 -8.98 -28.68
N GLU A 363 -12.40 -7.72 -28.31
CA GLU A 363 -12.16 -6.64 -29.28
C GLU A 363 -10.79 -6.76 -29.94
N GLU A 364 -9.76 -7.20 -29.23
CA GLU A 364 -8.44 -7.41 -29.79
C GLU A 364 -8.45 -8.54 -30.83
N ILE A 365 -9.11 -9.66 -30.51
CA ILE A 365 -9.34 -10.76 -31.47
C ILE A 365 -10.14 -10.25 -32.68
N ALA A 366 -11.20 -9.48 -32.46
CA ALA A 366 -12.03 -8.95 -33.54
C ALA A 366 -11.24 -8.01 -34.48
N LYS A 367 -10.27 -7.25 -33.96
CA LYS A 367 -9.39 -6.39 -34.76
C LYS A 367 -8.36 -7.18 -35.57
N GLN A 368 -7.82 -8.28 -35.04
CA GLN A 368 -6.86 -9.12 -35.76
C GLN A 368 -7.49 -9.99 -36.85
N ILE A 369 -8.77 -10.32 -36.74
CA ILE A 369 -9.49 -11.09 -37.77
C ILE A 369 -9.94 -10.20 -38.95
N ASN A 370 -10.15 -8.90 -38.70
CA ASN A 370 -10.75 -7.96 -39.66
C ASN A 370 -9.75 -6.94 -40.27
N GLY A 371 -8.47 -7.00 -39.91
CA GLY A 371 -7.39 -6.17 -40.47
C GLY A 371 -6.29 -7.05 -41.06
#